data_AF-A0A0N0PD98-F1
#
_entry.id   AF-A0A0N0PD98-F1
#
_cell.length_a   1.000
_cell.length_b   1.000
_cell.length_c   1.000
_cell.angle_alpha   90.00
_cell.angle_beta   90.00
_cell.angle_gamma   90.00
#
_symmetry.space_group_name_H-M   'P 1'
#
loop_
_entity.id
_entity.type
_entity.pdbx_description
1 polymer ?
#
loop_
_entity_poly.entity_id
_entity_poly.type
_entity_poly.pdbx_seq_one_letter_code
_entity_poly.pdbx_strand_id
1 'polypeptide(L)'
;MLYDDFKPIVDLLLNNWTALQLAVEHGMGAPGGIKTAQLMSVYIARYCVENIVDREDLTELLEDLMDEEFDTACHDNSTKEIATLLLLYLELLKEGRHDELRARIEALPKCQIWLSVPMHSSVPPQCHGNPDDDSTSSSEDHNHDDCNDRTQNMNGGEASSSRQNNDTVEPMDEDQDPGWMVVRSRRKK
;
A
#
# COMPACT_ATOMS: atom_id res chain seq x y z
N MET A 1 4.62 30.18 6.46
CA MET A 1 5.99 29.74 6.82
C MET A 1 6.44 28.74 5.76
N LEU A 2 7.74 28.48 5.57
CA LEU A 2 8.24 27.62 4.47
C LEU A 2 7.54 26.24 4.42
N TYR A 3 7.21 25.67 5.58
CA TYR A 3 6.41 24.45 5.69
C TYR A 3 5.01 24.57 5.06
N ASP A 4 4.30 25.67 5.32
CA ASP A 4 2.93 25.90 4.82
C ASP A 4 2.90 26.01 3.30
N ASP A 5 3.98 26.54 2.69
CA ASP A 5 4.12 26.66 1.24
C ASP A 5 4.60 25.35 0.60
N PHE A 6 5.42 24.57 1.30
CA PHE A 6 5.98 23.32 0.80
C PHE A 6 5.03 22.12 0.94
N LYS A 7 4.27 22.03 2.05
CA LYS A 7 3.39 20.89 2.32
C LYS A 7 2.38 20.59 1.20
N PRO A 8 1.70 21.57 0.57
CA PRO A 8 0.82 21.32 -0.56
C PRO A 8 1.55 20.74 -1.79
N ILE A 9 2.83 21.06 -1.96
CA ILE A 9 3.66 20.53 -3.05
C ILE A 9 4.03 19.07 -2.77
N VAL A 10 4.36 18.74 -1.52
CA VAL A 10 4.56 17.35 -1.10
C VAL A 10 3.31 16.53 -1.36
N ASP A 11 2.14 17.03 -0.96
CA ASP A 11 0.86 16.37 -1.24
C ASP A 11 0.66 16.13 -2.73
N LEU A 12 0.94 17.13 -3.57
CA LEU A 12 0.82 17.01 -5.03
C LEU A 12 1.74 15.92 -5.59
N LEU A 13 3.00 15.86 -5.16
CA LEU A 13 3.95 14.86 -5.63
C LEU A 13 3.55 13.45 -5.19
N LEU A 14 3.10 13.28 -3.95
CA LEU A 14 2.62 12.00 -3.45
C LEU A 14 1.31 11.55 -4.13
N ASN A 15 0.42 12.47 -4.51
CA ASN A 15 -0.74 12.12 -5.34
C ASN A 15 -0.35 11.62 -6.74
N ASN A 16 0.81 12.02 -7.26
CA ASN A 16 1.35 11.55 -8.54
C ASN A 16 2.20 10.27 -8.43
N TRP A 17 2.50 9.82 -7.21
CA TRP A 17 3.39 8.68 -7.01
C TRP A 17 2.60 7.37 -7.07
N THR A 18 2.72 6.67 -8.19
CA THR A 18 1.93 5.46 -8.46
C THR A 18 2.20 4.33 -7.47
N ALA A 19 3.45 4.13 -7.01
CA ALA A 19 3.77 3.08 -6.06
C ALA A 19 2.98 3.25 -4.75
N LEU A 20 2.98 4.47 -4.20
CA LEU A 20 2.20 4.81 -3.01
C LEU A 20 0.69 4.67 -3.24
N GLN A 21 0.19 5.14 -4.38
CA GLN A 21 -1.24 5.02 -4.70
C GLN A 21 -1.68 3.55 -4.75
N LEU A 22 -0.93 2.70 -5.45
CA LEU A 22 -1.23 1.27 -5.54
C LEU A 22 -1.14 0.59 -4.17
N ALA A 23 -0.14 0.91 -3.35
CA ALA A 23 -0.03 0.38 -2.01
C ALA A 23 -1.29 0.66 -1.18
N VAL A 24 -1.77 1.91 -1.20
CA VAL A 24 -2.99 2.32 -0.51
C VAL A 24 -4.24 1.65 -1.11
N GLU A 25 -4.35 1.53 -2.43
CA GLU A 25 -5.47 0.86 -3.10
C GLU A 25 -5.52 -0.65 -2.77
N HIS A 26 -4.37 -1.28 -2.56
CA HIS A 26 -4.25 -2.67 -2.13
C HIS A 26 -4.46 -2.87 -0.62
N GLY A 27 -4.75 -1.81 0.13
CA GLY A 27 -5.04 -1.88 1.56
C GLY A 27 -3.80 -1.97 2.45
N MET A 28 -2.62 -1.63 1.93
CA MET A 28 -1.40 -1.49 2.72
C MET A 28 -1.45 -0.21 3.57
N GLY A 29 -0.64 -0.15 4.63
CA GLY A 29 -0.66 0.95 5.60
C GLY A 29 -1.64 0.73 6.75
N ALA A 30 -1.12 0.34 7.92
CA ALA A 30 -1.89 0.26 9.16
C ALA A 30 -1.84 1.61 9.92
N PRO A 31 -2.92 2.07 10.57
CA PRO A 31 -4.26 1.49 10.71
C PRO A 31 -5.20 1.78 9.52
N GLY A 32 -4.69 2.39 8.45
CA GLY A 32 -5.38 2.56 7.17
C GLY A 32 -4.55 3.39 6.17
N GLY A 33 -4.35 2.88 4.96
CA GLY A 33 -3.38 3.39 3.99
C GLY A 33 -3.48 4.89 3.69
N ILE A 34 -4.69 5.44 3.53
CA ILE A 34 -4.87 6.87 3.28
C ILE A 34 -4.37 7.71 4.47
N LYS A 35 -4.70 7.30 5.70
CA LYS A 35 -4.27 8.03 6.91
C LYS A 35 -2.77 7.94 7.10
N THR A 36 -2.19 6.76 6.87
CA THR A 36 -0.74 6.55 6.91
C THR A 36 -0.04 7.43 5.87
N ALA A 37 -0.54 7.49 4.63
CA ALA A 37 0.00 8.34 3.58
C ALA A 37 -0.10 9.84 3.92
N GLN A 38 -1.19 10.27 4.56
CA GLN A 38 -1.34 11.66 5.05
C GLN A 38 -0.30 12.01 6.13
N LEU A 39 -0.05 11.08 7.06
CA LEU A 39 0.99 11.24 8.09
C LEU A 39 2.39 11.27 7.46
N MET A 40 2.65 10.36 6.52
CA MET A 40 3.88 10.31 5.74
C MET A 40 4.15 11.65 5.03
N SER A 41 3.13 12.23 4.39
CA SER A 41 3.23 13.55 3.75
C SER A 41 3.63 14.67 4.72
N VAL A 42 3.02 14.69 5.91
CA VAL A 42 3.38 15.67 6.97
C VAL A 42 4.82 15.47 7.40
N TYR A 43 5.22 14.22 7.63
CA TYR A 43 6.56 13.88 8.06
C TYR A 43 7.62 14.28 7.04
N ILE A 44 7.47 13.91 5.76
CA ILE A 44 8.38 14.29 4.67
C ILE A 44 8.51 15.81 4.57
N ALA A 45 7.39 16.54 4.58
CA ALA A 45 7.41 17.99 4.49
C ALA A 45 8.18 18.64 5.64
N ARG A 46 8.01 18.14 6.88
CA ARG A 46 8.77 18.61 8.05
C ARG A 46 10.24 18.26 7.93
N TYR A 47 10.55 17.01 7.62
CA TYR A 47 11.92 16.51 7.50
C TYR A 47 12.74 17.37 6.52
N CYS A 48 12.19 17.65 5.34
CA CYS A 48 12.83 18.47 4.32
C CYS A 48 13.03 19.95 4.72
N VAL A 49 12.10 20.52 5.49
CA VAL A 49 12.16 21.94 5.89
C VAL A 49 13.05 22.14 7.11
N GLU A 50 13.09 21.17 8.02
CA GLU A 50 13.82 21.26 9.29
C GLU A 50 15.28 20.82 9.18
N ASN A 51 15.66 20.08 8.14
CA ASN A 51 17.00 19.51 7.97
C ASN A 51 17.67 19.97 6.66
N ILE A 52 19.00 19.82 6.60
CA ILE A 52 19.74 19.85 5.33
C ILE A 52 19.72 18.42 4.81
N VAL A 53 18.94 18.20 3.76
CA VAL A 53 18.69 16.88 3.21
C VAL A 53 19.28 16.83 1.81
N ASP A 54 20.07 15.80 1.52
CA ASP A 54 20.50 15.52 0.16
C ASP A 54 19.58 14.49 -0.52
N ARG A 55 19.82 14.24 -1.80
CA ARG A 55 18.93 13.38 -2.59
C ARG A 55 18.98 11.94 -2.11
N GLU A 56 20.17 11.45 -1.78
CA GLU A 56 20.40 10.08 -1.35
C GLU A 56 19.70 9.82 -0.01
N ASP A 57 19.88 10.70 0.98
CA ASP A 57 19.22 10.62 2.29
C ASP A 57 17.69 10.62 2.15
N LEU A 58 17.13 11.50 1.31
CA LEU A 58 15.68 11.53 1.09
C LEU A 58 15.18 10.31 0.33
N THR A 59 16.00 9.73 -0.56
CA THR A 59 15.63 8.52 -1.29
C THR A 59 15.54 7.34 -0.33
N GLU A 60 16.56 7.14 0.51
CA GLU A 60 16.58 6.12 1.55
C GLU A 60 15.38 6.28 2.50
N LEU A 61 15.10 7.51 2.94
CA LEU A 61 13.93 7.78 3.78
C LEU A 61 12.60 7.38 3.12
N LEU A 62 12.43 7.68 1.82
CA LEU A 62 11.22 7.31 1.09
C LEU A 62 11.12 5.80 0.88
N GLU A 63 12.24 5.11 0.69
CA GLU A 63 12.31 3.64 0.60
C GLU A 63 11.92 3.00 1.93
N ASP A 64 12.50 3.46 3.04
CA ASP A 64 12.18 3.00 4.40
C ASP A 64 10.69 3.24 4.72
N LEU A 65 10.14 4.41 4.39
CA LEU A 65 8.72 4.69 4.59
C LEU A 65 7.81 3.76 3.78
N MET A 66 8.19 3.43 2.53
CA MET A 66 7.40 2.51 1.71
C MET A 66 7.49 1.06 2.21
N ASP A 67 8.66 0.64 2.70
CA ASP A 67 8.86 -0.70 3.25
C ASP A 67 8.19 -0.86 4.62
N GLU A 68 8.49 0.03 5.57
CA GLU A 68 8.04 -0.09 6.96
C GLU A 68 6.55 0.19 7.13
N GLU A 69 6.02 1.22 6.46
CA GLU A 69 4.63 1.64 6.65
C GLU A 69 3.68 0.93 5.68
N PHE A 70 4.14 0.56 4.48
CA PHE A 70 3.29 0.00 3.43
C PHE A 70 3.70 -1.41 2.97
N ASP A 71 4.71 -2.05 3.57
CA ASP A 71 5.18 -3.39 3.16
C ASP A 71 5.45 -3.44 1.63
N THR A 72 6.02 -2.36 1.09
CA THR A 72 6.18 -2.12 -0.35
C THR A 72 7.61 -1.76 -0.71
N ALA A 73 8.30 -2.66 -1.40
CA ALA A 73 9.61 -2.37 -1.99
C ALA A 73 9.46 -1.70 -3.37
N CYS A 74 10.06 -0.51 -3.54
CA CYS A 74 10.09 0.21 -4.81
C CYS A 74 11.35 -0.13 -5.61
N HIS A 75 11.20 -0.76 -6.79
CA HIS A 75 12.34 -1.16 -7.65
C HIS A 75 12.42 -0.40 -8.98
N ASP A 76 11.47 0.50 -9.23
CA ASP A 76 11.32 1.26 -10.47
C ASP A 76 12.04 2.62 -10.44
N ASN A 77 12.88 2.86 -9.43
CA ASN A 77 13.58 4.13 -9.19
C ASN A 77 12.64 5.33 -8.93
N SER A 78 11.35 5.08 -8.68
CA SER A 78 10.37 6.15 -8.43
C SER A 78 10.64 6.91 -7.12
N THR A 79 11.14 6.25 -6.07
CA THR A 79 11.59 6.90 -4.82
C THR A 79 12.59 8.02 -5.09
N LYS A 80 13.63 7.72 -5.88
CA LYS A 80 14.66 8.69 -6.27
C LYS A 80 14.13 9.84 -7.10
N GLU A 81 13.18 9.56 -8.01
CA GLU A 81 12.54 10.59 -8.82
C GLU A 81 11.72 11.55 -7.95
N ILE A 82 10.92 11.01 -7.02
CA ILE A 82 10.15 11.79 -6.06
C ILE A 82 11.07 12.62 -5.15
N ALA A 83 12.15 12.04 -4.61
CA ALA A 83 13.14 12.75 -3.82
C ALA A 83 13.75 13.94 -4.59
N THR A 84 14.11 13.72 -5.86
CA THR A 84 14.68 14.75 -6.73
C THR A 84 13.69 15.91 -6.95
N LEU A 85 12.42 15.60 -7.21
CA LEU A 85 11.39 16.62 -7.40
C LEU A 85 11.10 17.40 -6.12
N LEU A 86 11.04 16.73 -4.97
CA LEU A 86 10.82 17.36 -3.66
C LEU A 86 11.91 18.38 -3.36
N LEU A 87 13.18 18.00 -3.50
CA LEU A 87 14.31 18.90 -3.24
C LEU A 87 14.36 20.05 -4.24
N LEU A 88 14.12 19.78 -5.52
CA LEU A 88 14.06 20.81 -6.57
C LEU A 88 13.01 21.87 -6.26
N TYR A 89 11.82 21.45 -5.85
CA TYR A 89 10.72 22.38 -5.55
C TYR A 89 10.94 23.12 -4.24
N LEU A 90 11.56 22.47 -3.24
CA LEU A 90 11.98 23.13 -2.01
C LEU A 90 13.03 24.22 -2.29
N GLU A 91 14.01 23.95 -3.14
CA GLU A 91 15.03 24.92 -3.54
C GLU A 91 14.40 26.13 -4.25
N LEU A 92 13.50 25.89 -5.21
CA LEU A 92 12.76 26.97 -5.89
C LEU A 92 11.97 27.84 -4.91
N LEU A 93 11.34 27.24 -3.89
CA LEU A 93 10.65 27.99 -2.83
C LEU A 93 11.63 28.83 -2.00
N LYS A 94 12.77 28.26 -1.59
CA LYS A 94 13.78 28.96 -0.78
C LYS A 94 14.40 30.14 -1.52
N GLU A 95 14.50 30.05 -2.85
CA GLU A 95 15.01 31.11 -3.71
C GLU A 95 13.94 32.09 -4.19
N GLY A 96 12.67 31.87 -3.86
CA GLY A 96 11.56 32.74 -4.26
C GLY A 96 11.19 32.65 -5.76
N ARG A 97 11.62 31.60 -6.46
CA ARG A 97 11.35 31.37 -7.90
C ARG A 97 9.95 30.81 -8.15
N HIS A 98 8.92 31.54 -7.69
CA HIS A 98 7.54 31.05 -7.67
C HIS A 98 6.94 30.81 -9.07
N ASP A 99 7.32 31.60 -10.07
CA ASP A 99 6.80 31.44 -11.43
C ASP A 99 7.35 30.18 -12.11
N GLU A 100 8.65 29.89 -11.90
CA GLU A 100 9.27 28.66 -12.38
C GLU A 100 8.67 27.43 -11.69
N LEU A 101 8.44 27.52 -10.37
CA LEU A 101 7.77 26.48 -9.61
C LEU A 101 6.36 26.20 -10.13
N ARG A 102 5.58 27.25 -10.38
CA ARG A 102 4.22 27.13 -10.93
C ARG A 102 4.24 26.45 -12.30
N ALA A 103 5.14 26.88 -13.19
CA ALA A 103 5.26 26.30 -14.52
C ALA A 103 5.62 24.80 -14.47
N ARG A 104 6.49 24.38 -13.54
CA ARG A 104 6.83 22.97 -13.35
C ARG A 104 5.68 22.15 -12.78
N ILE A 105 4.95 22.70 -11.81
CA ILE A 105 3.73 22.08 -11.26
C ILE A 105 2.68 21.88 -12.35
N GLU A 106 2.46 22.87 -13.22
CA GLU A 106 1.51 22.78 -14.33
C GLU A 106 1.93 21.77 -15.42
N ALA A 107 3.22 21.49 -15.52
CA ALA A 107 3.77 20.49 -16.45
C ALA A 107 3.67 19.05 -15.92
N LEU A 108 3.35 18.85 -14.63
CA LEU A 108 3.16 17.51 -14.09
C LEU A 108 1.92 16.84 -14.72
N PRO A 109 1.94 15.50 -14.86
CA PRO A 109 0.76 14.75 -15.26
C PRO A 109 -0.44 15.07 -14.36
N LYS A 110 -1.64 15.13 -14.94
CA LYS A 110 -2.86 15.29 -14.15
C LYS A 110 -3.16 13.97 -13.45
N CYS A 111 -3.09 13.95 -12.12
CA CYS A 111 -3.45 12.81 -11.30
C CYS A 111 -4.82 13.02 -10.62
N GLN A 112 -5.42 11.94 -10.12
CA GLN A 112 -6.54 12.08 -9.20
C GLN A 112 -6.03 12.51 -7.83
N ILE A 113 -6.76 13.41 -7.18
CA ILE A 113 -6.46 13.81 -5.80
C ILE A 113 -7.12 12.76 -4.90
N TRP A 114 -6.31 11.89 -4.30
CA TRP A 114 -6.77 10.82 -3.42
C TRP A 114 -6.28 11.01 -1.98
N LEU A 115 -5.11 11.65 -1.79
CA LEU A 115 -4.49 11.85 -0.49
C LEU A 115 -5.28 12.80 0.43
N SER A 116 -6.00 13.77 -0.16
CA SER A 116 -6.70 14.84 0.57
C SER A 116 -8.21 14.60 0.73
N VAL A 117 -8.75 13.51 0.17
CA VAL A 117 -10.19 13.25 0.19
C VAL A 117 -10.55 12.55 1.50
N PRO A 118 -11.45 13.11 2.33
CA PRO A 118 -12.04 12.38 3.44
C PRO A 118 -12.79 11.17 2.87
N MET A 119 -12.52 9.97 3.36
CA MET A 119 -13.23 8.75 2.95
C MET A 119 -14.74 8.99 2.92
N HIS A 120 -15.33 9.18 1.74
CA HIS A 120 -16.68 8.69 1.57
C HIS A 120 -16.52 7.18 1.59
N SER A 121 -16.94 6.58 2.69
CA SER A 121 -17.27 5.16 2.70
C SER A 121 -18.28 4.96 1.58
N SER A 122 -17.81 4.51 0.42
CA SER A 122 -18.67 3.88 -0.57
C SER A 122 -19.10 2.57 0.05
N VAL A 123 -20.06 2.67 0.97
CA VAL A 123 -20.89 1.55 1.38
C VAL A 123 -21.40 0.94 0.06
N PRO A 124 -21.08 -0.32 -0.25
CA PRO A 124 -21.66 -0.97 -1.41
C PRO A 124 -23.18 -0.80 -1.33
N PRO A 125 -23.89 -0.47 -2.41
CA PRO A 125 -25.33 -0.32 -2.34
C PRO A 125 -25.92 -1.61 -1.78
N GLN A 126 -26.38 -1.57 -0.53
CA GLN A 126 -27.17 -2.64 0.04
C GLN A 126 -28.42 -2.74 -0.82
N CYS A 127 -28.49 -3.82 -1.59
CA CYS A 127 -29.66 -4.23 -2.33
C CYS A 127 -30.82 -4.32 -1.33
N HIS A 128 -31.70 -3.33 -1.37
CA HIS A 128 -32.91 -3.30 -0.57
C HIS A 128 -33.84 -4.44 -1.01
N GLY A 129 -34.30 -5.25 -0.06
CA GLY A 129 -35.63 -5.87 -0.14
C GLY A 129 -35.69 -7.38 0.07
N ASN A 130 -35.93 -7.79 1.31
CA ASN A 130 -37.15 -8.56 1.59
C ASN A 130 -37.60 -8.30 3.04
N PRO A 131 -38.75 -7.64 3.27
CA PRO A 131 -39.34 -7.50 4.59
C PRO A 131 -40.36 -8.64 4.75
N ASP A 132 -39.92 -9.76 5.32
CA ASP A 132 -40.79 -10.75 5.98
C ASP A 132 -39.89 -11.91 6.44
N ASP A 133 -39.39 -11.81 7.67
CA ASP A 133 -39.29 -12.99 8.54
C ASP A 133 -39.28 -12.54 10.00
N ASP A 134 -40.48 -12.45 10.56
CA ASP A 134 -40.72 -12.39 11.99
C ASP A 134 -40.67 -13.83 12.52
N SER A 135 -39.64 -14.18 13.28
CA SER A 135 -39.63 -15.39 14.10
C SER A 135 -38.74 -15.26 15.34
N THR A 136 -39.36 -14.70 16.39
CA THR A 136 -39.36 -15.19 17.79
C THR A 136 -38.13 -15.96 18.33
N SER A 137 -37.46 -15.31 19.30
CA SER A 137 -37.07 -15.81 20.65
C SER A 137 -36.58 -17.25 20.81
N SER A 138 -35.38 -17.43 21.40
CA SER A 138 -35.25 -17.99 22.76
C SER A 138 -33.82 -17.92 23.28
N SER A 139 -33.71 -17.48 24.53
CA SER A 139 -32.55 -17.53 25.42
C SER A 139 -32.22 -18.96 25.77
N GLU A 140 -30.95 -19.40 25.68
CA GLU A 140 -30.44 -20.51 26.49
C GLU A 140 -28.97 -20.26 26.87
N ASP A 141 -28.76 -20.34 28.17
CA ASP A 141 -27.56 -20.15 28.96
C ASP A 141 -26.95 -21.55 29.18
N HIS A 142 -25.76 -21.84 28.65
CA HIS A 142 -25.07 -23.11 28.92
C HIS A 142 -23.55 -22.93 29.08
N ASN A 143 -23.13 -23.02 30.34
CA ASN A 143 -21.78 -23.31 30.79
C ASN A 143 -21.23 -24.60 30.14
N HIS A 144 -19.97 -24.61 29.74
CA HIS A 144 -19.11 -25.76 30.00
C HIS A 144 -17.61 -25.37 30.00
N ASP A 145 -16.95 -25.77 31.08
CA ASP A 145 -15.50 -25.81 31.28
C ASP A 145 -14.76 -26.54 30.15
N ASP A 146 -13.56 -26.06 29.80
CA ASP A 146 -12.48 -26.97 29.42
C ASP A 146 -11.14 -26.49 29.97
N CYS A 147 -10.44 -27.43 30.58
CA CYS A 147 -9.29 -27.28 31.45
C CYS A 147 -8.02 -27.60 30.68
N ASN A 148 -7.09 -26.64 30.57
CA ASN A 148 -5.77 -26.89 29.99
C ASN A 148 -4.67 -26.53 30.98
N ASP A 149 -4.23 -27.51 31.77
CA ASP A 149 -2.87 -27.57 32.31
C ASP A 149 -2.56 -28.98 32.81
N ARG A 150 -1.64 -29.68 32.13
CA ARG A 150 -0.47 -30.37 32.74
C ARG A 150 0.27 -31.31 31.76
N THR A 151 1.42 -30.80 31.33
CA THR A 151 2.76 -31.45 31.27
C THR A 151 2.88 -32.96 31.56
N GLN A 152 3.30 -33.75 30.56
CA GLN A 152 4.19 -34.94 30.66
C GLN A 152 4.91 -35.11 29.30
N ASN A 153 6.16 -34.67 29.10
CA ASN A 153 7.42 -35.39 29.31
C ASN A 153 7.35 -36.92 29.16
N MET A 154 7.84 -37.47 28.05
CA MET A 154 8.67 -38.69 28.02
C MET A 154 9.51 -38.73 26.73
N ASN A 155 10.73 -39.19 26.93
CA ASN A 155 11.88 -39.22 26.02
C ASN A 155 12.13 -40.66 25.54
N GLY A 156 12.84 -40.80 24.42
CA GLY A 156 13.46 -42.05 23.95
C GLY A 156 12.59 -42.84 22.96
N GLY A 157 13.11 -43.41 21.87
CA GLY A 157 14.46 -43.56 21.39
C GLY A 157 14.41 -44.59 20.25
N GLU A 158 15.43 -44.55 19.37
CA GLU A 158 15.87 -45.62 18.46
C GLU A 158 14.93 -45.97 17.28
N ALA A 159 15.36 -46.44 16.12
CA ALA A 159 16.57 -46.40 15.32
C ALA A 159 16.22 -47.08 13.98
N SER A 160 16.97 -46.76 12.94
CA SER A 160 17.32 -47.63 11.80
C SER A 160 16.51 -47.57 10.49
N SER A 161 17.30 -47.32 9.44
CA SER A 161 17.26 -47.94 8.09
C SER A 161 16.20 -47.39 7.12
N SER A 162 16.47 -47.07 5.86
CA SER A 162 17.61 -47.39 4.98
C SER A 162 17.38 -46.79 3.59
N ARG A 163 18.47 -46.35 2.92
CA ARG A 163 18.75 -46.40 1.45
C ARG A 163 17.82 -45.64 0.48
N GLN A 164 18.19 -45.21 -0.73
CA GLN A 164 19.41 -44.83 -1.47
C GLN A 164 18.93 -44.60 -2.92
N ASN A 165 19.21 -43.44 -3.53
CA ASN A 165 19.27 -43.10 -4.98
C ASN A 165 17.98 -43.37 -5.83
N ASN A 166 17.67 -42.75 -6.98
CA ASN A 166 18.40 -41.99 -7.99
C ASN A 166 17.41 -41.17 -8.86
N ASP A 167 17.95 -40.23 -9.63
CA ASP A 167 17.39 -39.47 -10.78
C ASP A 167 16.12 -39.96 -11.47
N THR A 168 15.23 -39.02 -11.82
CA THR A 168 14.70 -38.89 -13.20
C THR A 168 14.34 -37.44 -13.50
N VAL A 169 15.02 -36.85 -14.48
CA VAL A 169 14.72 -35.55 -15.08
C VAL A 169 13.69 -35.80 -16.18
N GLU A 170 12.50 -35.21 -16.08
CA GLU A 170 11.53 -35.18 -17.17
C GLU A 170 11.49 -33.77 -17.80
N PRO A 171 11.75 -33.63 -19.11
CA PRO A 171 11.40 -32.44 -19.86
C PRO A 171 9.99 -32.62 -20.42
N MET A 172 9.02 -31.85 -19.91
CA MET A 172 7.68 -31.80 -20.50
C MET A 172 7.50 -30.52 -21.30
N ASP A 173 6.99 -30.74 -22.49
CA ASP A 173 6.88 -29.86 -23.64
C ASP A 173 6.11 -28.55 -23.42
N GLU A 174 6.44 -27.59 -24.28
CA GLU A 174 5.70 -26.35 -24.53
C GLU A 174 4.26 -26.65 -24.98
N ASP A 175 3.28 -26.26 -24.16
CA ASP A 175 1.93 -25.96 -24.65
C ASP A 175 1.60 -24.50 -24.27
N GLN A 176 1.82 -23.61 -25.25
CA GLN A 176 1.24 -22.27 -25.24
C GLN A 176 -0.26 -22.41 -25.49
N ASP A 177 -1.04 -22.49 -24.42
CA ASP A 177 -2.49 -22.29 -24.50
C ASP A 177 -2.84 -20.95 -23.83
N PRO A 178 -3.15 -19.88 -24.60
CA PRO A 178 -3.66 -18.66 -24.00
C PRO A 178 -5.06 -18.93 -23.42
N GLY A 179 -5.09 -19.29 -22.13
CA GLY A 179 -6.28 -19.58 -21.32
C GLY A 179 -7.21 -18.39 -21.07
N TRP A 180 -7.35 -17.47 -22.02
CA TRP A 180 -8.24 -16.33 -21.94
C TRP A 180 -9.22 -16.31 -23.11
N MET A 181 -10.48 -16.65 -22.84
CA MET A 181 -11.58 -16.49 -23.80
C MET A 181 -12.00 -15.03 -23.93
N VAL A 182 -12.02 -14.51 -25.16
CA VAL A 182 -12.53 -13.17 -25.49
C VAL A 182 -14.06 -13.15 -25.45
N VAL A 183 -14.64 -12.48 -24.45
CA VAL A 183 -16.09 -12.27 -24.33
C VAL A 183 -16.54 -11.15 -25.28
N ARG A 184 -17.38 -11.50 -26.27
CA ARG A 184 -17.99 -10.53 -27.19
C ARG A 184 -19.26 -9.94 -26.57
N SER A 185 -19.30 -8.63 -26.30
CA SER A 185 -20.51 -7.98 -25.79
C SER A 185 -21.58 -7.88 -26.89
N ARG A 186 -22.81 -8.31 -26.60
CA ARG A 186 -23.98 -8.06 -27.46
C ARG A 186 -24.69 -6.81 -26.95
N ARG A 187 -24.74 -5.75 -27.76
CA ARG A 187 -25.67 -4.63 -27.55
C ARG A 187 -27.10 -5.12 -27.82
N LYS A 188 -27.98 -5.01 -26.82
CA LYS A 188 -29.43 -5.10 -27.02
C LYS A 188 -29.94 -3.75 -27.55
N LYS A 189 -30.79 -3.82 -28.58
CA LYS A 189 -31.52 -2.71 -29.20
C LYS A 189 -32.78 -2.42 -28.42
#